data_AF-A0A848VPP9-F1
#
_entry.id   AF-A0A848VPP9-F1
#
_cell.length_a   1.000
_cell.length_b   1.000
_cell.length_c   1.000
_cell.angle_alpha   90.00
_cell.angle_beta   90.00
_cell.angle_gamma   90.00
#
_symmetry.space_group_name_H-M   'P 1'
#
loop_
_entity.id
_entity.type
_entity.pdbx_description
1 polymer ?
#
loop_
_entity_poly.entity_id
_entity_poly.type
_entity_poly.pdbx_seq_one_letter_code
_entity_poly.pdbx_strand_id
1 'polypeptide(L)' 'MMYLPVGDLAESLRRVREEGGRVIKSTKGPNGEITQAAIEDPVGVCVSLVAG' A
#
# COMPACT_ATOMS: atom_id res chain seq x y z
N MET A 1 5.47 -0.30 -13.06
CA MET A 1 4.95 -0.26 -11.68
C MET A 1 5.30 1.11 -11.11
N MET A 2 4.31 1.90 -10.68
CA MET A 2 4.57 3.20 -10.05
C MET A 2 4.73 3.03 -8.53
N TYR A 3 5.68 3.76 -7.95
CA TYR A 3 5.94 3.79 -6.52
C TYR A 3 5.51 5.15 -5.98
N LEU A 4 4.66 5.14 -4.95
CA LEU A 4 4.14 6.33 -4.30
C LEU A 4 4.63 6.34 -2.84
N PRO A 5 5.56 7.23 -2.47
CA PRO A 5 5.93 7.40 -1.08
C PRO A 5 4.78 8.02 -0.29
N VAL A 6 4.53 7.48 0.90
CA VAL A 6 3.51 7.95 1.83
C VAL A 6 4.11 8.10 3.23
N GLY A 7 3.69 9.12 3.95
CA GLY A 7 4.21 9.39 5.31
C GLY A 7 3.74 8.38 6.35
N ASP A 8 2.58 7.77 6.17
CA ASP A 8 2.09 6.67 7.01
C ASP A 8 1.51 5.56 6.13
N LEU A 9 2.29 4.48 5.99
CA LEU A 9 1.92 3.35 5.16
C LEU A 9 0.79 2.51 5.78
N ALA A 10 0.75 2.39 7.12
CA ALA A 10 -0.28 1.61 7.79
C ALA A 10 -1.65 2.28 7.65
N GLU A 11 -1.69 3.60 7.83
CA GLU A 11 -2.91 4.38 7.67
C GLU A 11 -3.37 4.42 6.22
N SER A 12 -2.44 4.60 5.27
CA SER A 12 -2.76 4.55 3.84
C SER A 12 -3.37 3.20 3.44
N LEU A 13 -2.86 2.09 3.97
CA LEU A 13 -3.41 0.76 3.71
C LEU A 13 -4.78 0.53 4.39
N ARG A 14 -5.03 1.16 5.54
CA ARG A 14 -6.38 1.19 6.13
C ARG A 14 -7.36 1.88 5.19
N ARG A 15 -7.00 3.07 4.71
CA ARG A 15 -7.83 3.86 3.78
C ARG A 15 -8.08 3.16 2.45
N VAL A 16 -7.06 2.50 1.87
CA VAL A 16 -7.24 1.71 0.64
C VAL A 16 -8.40 0.73 0.78
N ARG A 17 -8.49 0.01 1.90
CA ARG A 17 -9.59 -0.94 2.14
C ARG A 17 -10.93 -0.26 2.37
N GLU A 18 -10.94 0.86 3.08
CA GLU A 18 -12.16 1.63 3.38
C GLU A 18 -12.75 2.30 2.13
N GLU A 19 -11.89 2.71 1.20
CA GLU A 19 -12.27 3.38 -0.05
C GLU A 19 -12.49 2.39 -1.21
N GLY A 20 -12.49 1.08 -0.94
CA GLY A 20 -12.84 0.02 -1.89
C GLY A 20 -11.69 -0.52 -2.74
N GLY A 21 -10.46 -0.10 -2.47
CA GLY A 21 -9.26 -0.69 -3.04
C GLY A 21 -8.85 -2.00 -2.34
N ARG A 22 -7.91 -2.73 -2.95
CA ARG A 22 -7.41 -4.01 -2.43
C ARG A 22 -5.89 -3.99 -2.29
N VAL A 23 -5.38 -4.71 -1.29
CA VAL A 23 -3.94 -4.99 -1.20
C VAL A 23 -3.64 -6.26 -1.98
N ILE A 24 -2.82 -6.16 -3.03
CA ILE A 24 -2.41 -7.29 -3.87
C ILE A 24 -1.25 -8.05 -3.20
N LYS A 25 -0.25 -7.31 -2.70
CA LYS A 25 0.95 -7.87 -2.08
C LYS A 25 1.53 -6.89 -1.07
N SER A 26 2.03 -7.40 0.04
CA SER A 26 2.80 -6.62 1.02
C SER A 26 4.18 -7.23 1.24
N THR A 27 5.15 -6.35 1.48
CA THR A 27 6.51 -6.70 1.90
C THR A 27 6.68 -6.23 3.33
N LYS A 28 7.21 -7.11 4.18
CA LYS A 28 7.53 -6.79 5.56
C LYS A 28 9.02 -6.51 5.72
N GLY A 29 9.33 -5.53 6.55
CA GLY A 29 10.67 -5.22 7.03
C GLY A 29 11.14 -6.21 8.09
N PRO A 30 12.38 -6.05 8.57
CA PRO A 30 13.01 -6.96 9.52
C PRO A 30 12.30 -7.02 10.88
N ASN A 31 11.55 -5.98 11.27
CA ASN A 31 10.81 -5.95 12.54
C ASN A 31 9.33 -6.32 12.37
N GLY A 32 8.92 -6.81 11.19
CA GLY A 32 7.56 -7.22 10.87
C GLY A 32 6.62 -6.09 10.42
N GLU A 33 7.10 -4.85 10.40
CA GLU A 33 6.43 -3.68 9.83
C GLU A 33 6.25 -3.83 8.33
N ILE A 34 5.17 -3.30 7.76
CA ILE A 34 5.02 -3.26 6.30
C ILE A 34 5.90 -2.11 5.79
N THR A 35 6.81 -2.39 4.87
CA THR A 35 7.70 -1.38 4.24
C THR A 35 7.22 -0.97 2.86
N GLN A 36 6.47 -1.87 2.20
CA GLN A 36 5.89 -1.65 0.89
C GLN A 36 4.61 -2.47 0.72
N ALA A 37 3.63 -1.94 0.00
CA ALA A 37 2.47 -2.70 -0.43
C ALA A 37 2.00 -2.30 -1.83
N ALA A 38 1.80 -3.29 -2.70
CA ALA A 38 1.12 -3.13 -3.97
C ALA A 38 -0.40 -3.16 -3.73
N ILE A 39 -1.10 -2.14 -4.21
CA ILE A 39 -2.55 -1.99 -4.09
C ILE A 39 -3.18 -1.82 -5.47
N GLU A 40 -4.44 -2.23 -5.58
CA GLU A 40 -5.33 -1.93 -6.69
C GLU A 40 -6.39 -0.95 -6.18
N ASP A 41 -6.61 0.15 -6.89
CA ASP A 41 -7.73 1.04 -6.59
C ASP A 41 -9.06 0.48 -7.17
N PRO A 42 -10.22 1.03 -6.81
CA PRO A 42 -11.52 0.58 -7.30
C PRO A 42 -11.67 0.54 -8.83
N VAL A 43 -10.93 1.37 -9.58
CA VAL A 43 -10.97 1.36 -11.05
C VAL A 43 -9.93 0.44 -11.71
N GLY A 44 -9.12 -0.29 -10.92
CA GLY A 44 -8.19 -1.31 -11.38
C GLY A 44 -6.73 -0.86 -11.58
N VAL A 45 -6.38 0.37 -11.20
CA VAL A 45 -5.01 0.88 -11.28
C VAL A 45 -4.16 0.27 -10.17
N CYS A 46 -3.00 -0.24 -10.56
CA CYS A 46 -2.04 -0.84 -9.64
C CYS A 46 -0.88 0.11 -9.30
N VAL A 47 -0.68 0.38 -8.01
CA VAL A 47 0.38 1.24 -7.47
C VAL A 47 1.05 0.58 -6.27
N SER A 48 2.35 0.79 -6.07
CA SER A 48 3.06 0.40 -4.84
C SER A 48 3.18 1.58 -3.89
N LEU A 49 2.57 1.48 -2.72
CA LEU A 49 2.82 2.38 -1.61
C LEU A 49 4.12 1.96 -0.92
N VAL A 50 5.01 2.93 -0.67
CA VAL A 50 6.27 2.72 0.06
C VAL A 50 6.33 3.69 1.23
N ALA A 51 6.82 3.21 2.37
CA ALA A 51 7.08 4.08 3.51
C ALA A 51 8.16 5.12 3.11
N GLY A 52 7.83 6.40 3.23
CA GLY A 52 8.70 7.53 2.86
C GLY A 52 9.17 8.33 4.05
#